data_AF-A0ABC8EWT1-F1
#
_entry.id   AF-A0ABC8EWT1-F1
#
_cell.length_a   1.000
_cell.length_b   1.000
_cell.length_c   1.000
_cell.angle_alpha   90.00
_cell.angle_beta   90.00
_cell.angle_gamma   90.00
#
_symmetry.space_group_name_H-M   'P 1'
#
loop_
_entity.id
_entity.type
_entity.pdbx_description
1 polymer ?
#
loop_
_entity_poly.entity_id
_entity_poly.type
_entity_poly.pdbx_seq_one_letter_code
_entity_poly.pdbx_strand_id
1 'polypeptide(L)'
;MYWFFHNVPGIRLFFADEIVIVDDCSSDDTVEKAKRAGARVLVRESGGSFHENKNLAIDEAKYEWILSLDADEIVSDELSRSIQHVLSDPKHDGYLVNRHNYFLGR
;
A
#
# COMPACT_ATOMS: atom_id res chain seq x y z
N MET A 1 9.99 -0.21 3.28
CA MET A 1 9.66 -1.12 2.17
C MET A 1 10.39 -0.59 0.95
N TYR A 2 11.22 -1.42 0.29
CA TYR A 2 12.14 -0.95 -0.76
C TYR A 2 11.66 -1.33 -2.16
N TRP A 3 12.00 -0.45 -3.11
CA TRP A 3 11.33 -0.21 -4.39
C TRP A 3 12.10 -0.80 -5.58
N PHE A 4 11.37 -1.16 -6.66
CA PHE A 4 11.77 -0.94 -8.06
C PHE A 4 10.51 -0.74 -8.91
N PHE A 5 10.35 0.46 -9.49
CA PHE A 5 9.28 0.75 -10.46
C PHE A 5 9.89 1.00 -11.83
N HIS A 6 9.74 0.04 -12.75
CA HIS A 6 9.79 0.33 -14.18
C HIS A 6 8.34 0.45 -14.68
N ASN A 7 7.93 1.68 -15.01
CA ASN A 7 6.66 2.05 -15.65
C ASN A 7 5.36 1.60 -14.94
N VAL A 8 4.66 2.50 -14.21
CA VAL A 8 3.25 2.24 -13.87
C VAL A 8 2.37 3.49 -14.07
N PRO A 9 1.47 3.46 -15.07
CA PRO A 9 0.26 4.27 -15.08
C PRO A 9 -0.70 3.76 -14.00
N GLY A 10 -1.08 4.61 -13.05
CA GLY A 10 -2.26 4.42 -12.18
C GLY A 10 -2.04 3.58 -10.91
N ILE A 11 -1.74 4.26 -9.80
CA ILE A 11 -2.14 3.77 -8.47
C ILE A 11 -3.68 3.75 -8.48
N ARG A 12 -4.28 2.56 -8.58
CA ARG A 12 -5.75 2.36 -8.58
C ARG A 12 -6.28 2.06 -7.18
N LEU A 13 -5.89 2.88 -6.21
CA LEU A 13 -6.43 2.83 -4.84
C LEU A 13 -7.55 3.85 -4.64
N PHE A 14 -8.32 4.17 -5.68
CA PHE A 14 -9.38 5.20 -5.66
C PHE A 14 -10.47 4.98 -4.61
N PHE A 15 -10.58 3.76 -4.06
CA PHE A 15 -11.54 3.44 -3.02
C PHE A 15 -11.00 3.66 -1.59
N ALA A 16 -9.70 3.88 -1.43
CA ALA A 16 -9.09 4.15 -0.13
C ALA A 16 -9.18 5.64 0.18
N ASP A 17 -9.65 5.98 1.38
CA ASP A 17 -9.77 7.37 1.84
C ASP A 17 -8.40 8.00 2.17
N GLU A 18 -7.41 7.18 2.53
CA GLU A 18 -6.03 7.60 2.81
C GLU A 18 -5.03 6.60 2.25
N ILE A 19 -3.88 7.10 1.79
CA ILE A 19 -2.72 6.31 1.42
C ILE A 19 -1.54 6.81 2.25
N VAL A 20 -1.02 5.95 3.14
CA VAL A 20 0.18 6.22 3.95
C VAL A 20 1.33 5.37 3.42
N ILE A 21 2.47 5.99 3.16
CA ILE A 21 3.70 5.31 2.72
C ILE A 21 4.82 5.66 3.68
N VAL A 22 5.50 4.64 4.20
CA VAL A 22 6.77 4.81 4.94
C VAL A 22 7.93 4.49 4.00
N ASP A 23 8.68 5.53 3.67
CA ASP A 23 9.89 5.48 2.85
C ASP A 23 11.15 5.40 3.72
N ASP A 24 12.05 4.48 3.38
CA ASP A 24 13.25 4.18 4.15
C ASP A 24 14.49 4.78 3.47
N CYS A 25 14.42 6.09 3.17
CA CYS A 25 15.43 6.86 2.42
C CYS A 25 15.66 6.38 0.98
N SER A 26 14.62 6.32 0.16
CA SER A 26 14.80 6.09 -1.28
C SER A 26 15.63 7.21 -1.93
N SER A 27 16.56 6.84 -2.81
CA SER A 27 17.46 7.78 -3.50
C SER A 27 16.97 8.20 -4.89
N ASP A 28 15.82 7.68 -5.32
CA ASP A 28 15.19 7.99 -6.60
C ASP A 28 13.92 8.84 -6.42
N ASP A 29 13.16 9.05 -7.50
CA ASP A 29 11.95 9.89 -7.48
C ASP A 29 10.74 9.24 -6.77
N THR A 30 10.94 8.16 -6.01
CA THR A 30 9.88 7.41 -5.31
C THR A 30 8.98 8.30 -4.47
N VAL A 31 9.57 9.09 -3.58
CA VAL A 31 8.83 9.96 -2.65
C VAL A 31 8.00 10.98 -3.43
N GLU A 32 8.58 11.58 -4.46
CA GLU A 32 7.91 12.60 -5.26
C GLU A 32 6.82 12.03 -6.17
N LYS A 33 6.97 10.79 -6.66
CA LYS A 33 5.90 10.08 -7.37
C LYS A 33 4.74 9.74 -6.44
N ALA A 34 5.03 9.22 -5.25
CA ALA A 34 4.02 8.87 -4.25
C ALA A 34 3.21 10.08 -3.80
N LYS A 35 3.87 11.19 -3.46
CA LYS A 35 3.20 12.45 -3.10
C LYS A 35 2.32 12.98 -4.23
N ARG A 36 2.81 12.97 -5.48
CA ARG A 36 2.01 13.39 -6.65
C ARG A 36 0.79 12.52 -6.91
N ALA A 37 0.84 11.25 -6.50
CA ALA A 37 -0.29 10.34 -6.55
C ALA A 37 -1.28 10.51 -5.38
N GLY A 38 -1.06 11.49 -4.49
CA GLY A 38 -1.94 11.79 -3.37
C GLY A 38 -1.60 11.05 -2.08
N ALA A 39 -0.49 10.31 -2.02
CA ALA A 39 -0.09 9.63 -0.80
C ALA A 39 0.57 10.57 0.21
N ARG A 40 0.32 10.33 1.50
CA ARG A 40 1.11 10.91 2.59
C ARG A 40 2.35 10.06 2.82
N VAL A 41 3.52 10.65 2.60
CA VAL A 41 4.80 9.95 2.68
C VAL A 41 5.55 10.36 3.93
N LEU A 42 5.90 9.37 4.75
CA LEU A 42 6.76 9.49 5.93
C LEU A 42 8.14 8.98 5.56
N VAL A 43 9.14 9.86 5.57
CA VAL A 43 10.53 9.46 5.29
C VAL A 43 11.24 9.25 6.62
N ARG A 44 11.84 8.07 6.83
CA ARG A 44 12.67 7.76 7.99
C ARG A 44 14.13 7.59 7.59
N GLU A 45 15.03 7.65 8.57
CA GLU A 45 16.43 7.29 8.37
C GLU A 45 16.58 5.80 8.02
N SER A 46 17.46 5.52 7.05
CA SER A 46 17.75 4.18 6.56
C SER A 46 18.22 3.25 7.69
N GLY A 47 17.76 2.00 7.68
CA GLY A 47 18.18 0.95 8.61
C GLY A 47 17.06 0.35 9.44
N GLY A 48 15.82 0.76 9.17
CA GLY A 48 14.63 0.15 9.77
C GLY A 48 14.34 -1.26 9.28
N SER A 49 13.74 -2.08 10.14
CA SER A 49 13.18 -3.34 9.68
C SER A 49 11.89 -3.12 8.85
N PHE A 50 11.57 -4.08 7.98
CA PHE A 50 10.32 -4.03 7.22
C PHE A 50 9.08 -3.99 8.13
N HIS A 51 9.11 -4.71 9.25
CA HIS A 51 8.01 -4.72 10.22
C HIS A 51 7.85 -3.38 10.92
N GLU A 52 8.94 -2.71 11.30
CA GLU A 52 8.86 -1.34 11.85
C GLU A 52 8.20 -0.37 10.88
N ASN A 53 8.51 -0.48 9.58
CA ASN A 53 7.91 0.38 8.57
C ASN A 53 6.39 0.14 8.44
N LYS A 54 5.96 -1.13 8.51
CA LYS A 54 4.54 -1.47 8.50
C LYS A 54 3.83 -0.98 9.75
N ASN A 55 4.42 -1.18 10.92
CA ASN A 55 3.84 -0.73 12.18
C ASN A 55 3.74 0.80 12.23
N LEU A 56 4.76 1.53 11.79
CA LEU A 56 4.70 2.99 11.71
C LEU A 56 3.59 3.46 10.78
N ALA A 57 3.40 2.80 9.62
CA ALA A 57 2.30 3.14 8.71
C ALA A 57 0.92 2.88 9.35
N ILE A 58 0.79 1.81 10.15
CA ILE A 58 -0.41 1.46 10.89
C ILE A 58 -0.70 2.49 11.99
N ASP A 59 0.31 2.85 12.80
CA ASP A 59 0.18 3.82 13.89
C ASP A 59 -0.22 5.21 13.37
N GLU A 60 0.16 5.51 12.14
CA GLU A 60 -0.11 6.77 11.47
C GLU A 60 -1.43 6.77 10.68
N ALA A 61 -2.05 5.61 10.46
CA ALA A 61 -3.30 5.50 9.73
C ALA A 61 -4.47 6.11 10.52
N LYS A 62 -5.35 6.85 9.85
CA LYS A 62 -6.49 7.51 10.49
C LYS A 62 -7.76 6.67 10.55
N TYR A 63 -7.78 5.56 9.83
CA TYR A 63 -8.97 4.73 9.60
C TYR A 63 -8.79 3.36 10.23
N GLU A 64 -9.92 2.75 10.62
CA GLU A 64 -9.93 1.44 11.30
C GLU A 64 -9.55 0.29 10.36
N TRP A 65 -9.98 0.37 9.10
CA TRP A 65 -9.70 -0.66 8.10
C TRP A 65 -8.40 -0.34 7.35
N ILE A 66 -7.40 -1.20 7.52
CA ILE A 66 -6.09 -1.05 6.90
C ILE A 66 -5.86 -2.17 5.89
N LEU A 67 -5.66 -1.80 4.62
CA LEU A 67 -5.13 -2.70 3.60
C LEU A 67 -3.60 -2.56 3.57
N SER A 68 -2.89 -3.50 4.19
CA SER A 68 -1.44 -3.60 4.08
C SER A 68 -1.06 -4.14 2.70
N LEU A 69 -0.60 -3.26 1.81
CA LEU A 69 -0.17 -3.58 0.46
C LEU A 69 1.34 -3.36 0.31
N ASP A 70 2.04 -4.28 -0.36
CA ASP A 70 3.44 -4.08 -0.71
C ASP A 70 3.57 -3.16 -1.96
N ALA A 71 4.68 -2.43 -2.12
CA ALA A 71 4.78 -1.39 -3.16
C ALA A 71 4.73 -1.94 -4.60
N ASP A 72 5.10 -3.20 -4.79
CA ASP A 72 5.07 -3.92 -6.07
C ASP A 72 3.77 -4.71 -6.30
N GLU A 73 2.80 -4.59 -5.38
CA GLU A 73 1.50 -5.22 -5.51
C GLU A 73 0.48 -4.27 -6.15
N ILE A 74 -0.44 -4.85 -6.93
CA ILE A 74 -1.50 -4.11 -7.61
C ILE A 74 -2.85 -4.66 -7.15
N VAL A 75 -3.73 -3.79 -6.67
CA VAL A 75 -5.12 -4.13 -6.39
C VAL A 75 -5.90 -4.15 -7.71
N SER A 76 -6.46 -5.30 -8.06
CA SER A 76 -7.32 -5.42 -9.24
C SER A 76 -8.67 -4.72 -9.02
N ASP A 77 -9.32 -4.31 -10.11
CA ASP A 77 -10.68 -3.74 -10.05
C ASP A 77 -11.69 -4.74 -9.45
N GLU A 78 -11.42 -6.05 -9.55
CA GLU A 78 -12.20 -7.10 -8.88
C GLU A 78 -11.99 -7.11 -7.37
N LEU A 79 -10.73 -7.11 -6.92
CA LEU A 79 -10.39 -7.09 -5.50
C LEU A 79 -10.91 -5.82 -4.83
N SER A 80 -10.76 -4.66 -5.48
CA SER A 80 -11.29 -3.38 -5.00
C SER A 80 -12.82 -3.43 -4.77
N ARG A 81 -13.58 -3.98 -5.73
CA ARG A 81 -15.03 -4.15 -5.57
C ARG A 81 -15.38 -5.14 -4.46
N SER A 82 -14.63 -6.23 -4.35
CA SER A 82 -14.82 -7.24 -3.30
C SER A 82 -14.60 -6.65 -1.90
N ILE A 83 -13.53 -5.87 -1.72
CA ILE A 83 -13.23 -5.18 -0.46
C ILE A 83 -14.35 -4.21 -0.09
N GLN A 84 -14.74 -3.32 -1.02
CA GLN A 84 -15.82 -2.35 -0.77
C GLN A 84 -17.15 -3.04 -0.41
N HIS A 85 -17.47 -4.17 -1.05
CA HIS A 85 -18.66 -4.93 -0.73
C HIS A 85 -18.62 -5.50 0.68
N VAL A 86 -17.51 -6.15 1.06
CA VAL A 86 -17.35 -6.75 2.39
C VAL A 86 -17.37 -5.70 3.50
N LEU A 87 -16.73 -4.55 3.27
CA LEU A 87 -16.66 -3.46 4.26
C LEU A 87 -17.97 -2.65 4.38
N SER A 88 -18.96 -2.87 3.52
CA SER A 88 -20.29 -2.25 3.67
C SER A 88 -21.10 -2.81 4.84
N ASP A 89 -20.79 -4.04 5.28
CA ASP A 89 -21.41 -4.71 6.43
C ASP A 89 -20.42 -5.76 6.99
N PRO A 90 -19.31 -5.33 7.63
CA PRO A 90 -18.26 -6.23 8.07
C PRO A 90 -18.76 -7.18 9.16
N LYS A 91 -18.37 -8.45 9.04
CA LYS A 91 -18.76 -9.55 9.96
C LYS A 91 -17.61 -10.07 10.82
N HIS A 92 -16.40 -9.62 10.54
CA HIS A 92 -15.16 -10.01 11.21
C HIS A 92 -14.30 -8.78 11.44
N ASP A 93 -13.31 -8.88 12.33
CA ASP A 93 -12.36 -7.80 12.61
C ASP A 93 -11.18 -7.75 11.62
N GLY A 94 -11.12 -8.69 10.66
CA GLY A 94 -10.05 -8.81 9.70
C GLY A 94 -10.38 -9.78 8.57
N TYR A 95 -9.76 -9.54 7.40
CA TYR A 95 -9.96 -10.33 6.19
C TYR A 95 -8.62 -10.65 5.53
N LEU A 96 -8.55 -11.83 4.92
CA LEU A 96 -7.44 -12.21 4.07
C LEU A 96 -7.82 -11.99 2.60
N VAL A 97 -6.85 -11.52 1.82
CA VAL A 97 -6.98 -11.38 0.36
C VAL A 97 -6.06 -12.37 -0.33
N ASN A 98 -6.53 -12.97 -1.43
CA ASN A 98 -5.68 -13.84 -2.23
C ASN A 98 -4.64 -12.98 -2.98
N ARG A 99 -3.38 -13.41 -2.91
CA ARG A 99 -2.27 -12.79 -3.65
C ARG A 99 -1.96 -13.63 -4.87
N HIS A 100 -2.10 -13.03 -6.05
CA HIS A 100 -1.68 -13.63 -7.31
C HIS A 100 -0.23 -13.20 -7.58
N ASN A 101 0.71 -14.09 -7.26
CA ASN A 101 2.13 -13.83 -7.46
C ASN A 101 2.51 -14.10 -8.91
N TYR A 102 3.08 -13.11 -9.58
CA TYR A 102 3.71 -13.26 -10.89
C TYR A 102 5.22 -13.36 -10.69
N PHE A 103 5.78 -14.55 -10.88
CA PHE A 103 7.18 -14.84 -10.67
C PHE A 103 7.81 -15.40 -11.94
N LEU A 104 8.85 -14.73 -12.46
CA LEU A 104 9.55 -15.10 -13.71
C LEU A 104 8.61 -15.25 -14.92
N GLY A 105 7.59 -14.38 -14.99
CA GLY A 105 6.62 -14.34 -16.09
C GLY A 105 5.54 -15.42 -16.02
N ARG A 106 5.34 -16.03 -14.86
CA ARG A 106 4.33 -17.08 -14.62
C ARG A 106 3.68 -16.92 -13.26
#